data_AF-A0A9R1KVV6-F1
#
_entry.id   AF-A0A9R1KVV6-F1
#
_cell.length_a   1.000
_cell.length_b   1.000
_cell.length_c   1.000
_cell.angle_alpha   90.00
_cell.angle_beta   90.00
_cell.angle_gamma   90.00
#
_symmetry.space_group_name_H-M   'P 1'
#
loop_
_entity.id
_entity.type
_entity.pdbx_description
1 polymer ?
#
loop_
_entity_poly.entity_id
_entity_poly.type
_entity_poly.pdbx_seq_one_letter_code
_entity_poly.pdbx_strand_id
1 'polypeptide(L)'
;MKGVSFLLHALLFLSLGLAPLCSRGVEDQFVYSGFTGTNLILDGAAVVTADGLLKVTNGTVNLYGHEFHPTPLRFRKSSNGRVRSFSASFVFGISSVYHETSVDGMAFFISPRNHFSNVLANQFLGLLNDKNNGNSSNHIFAVEIDTFQNTELKDINDNQVGIDINSVRSVQSRPAGFYDDMGIFSNLSLNSGEAMQVWVDYDEGATQISVTIAPLRVVVKPAKPLVSATYDLSQVLVDPAYVGFSSSTGPISTQYIVLGWSLSMDGPAPVIDTARLPKLPQLVLKNTQSRVLKIVLPIATAALVLAMGTAIVLIIRRRLRYTELREDWEAEFGPHRFSYKDLFLATEGFKNKHLLGTGGFGKVYKGVLPTSKLDVAVKKLSHELRQGMKEFVSEVVSIGRLRHRNLVQLLGYCRRNHELLLVYDYMPNSSLDRYLYCDEEGKRPTLGWDQMRSSKVLHVACSTCTRSGRKLSSIGTSRRAMCSWTVR
;
A
#
# COMPACT_ATOMS: atom_id res chain seq x y z
N MET A 1 7.25 -104.27 34.55
CA MET A 1 6.49 -103.19 33.89
C MET A 1 6.03 -102.15 34.91
N LYS A 2 6.95 -101.29 35.35
CA LYS A 2 6.69 -100.06 36.12
C LYS A 2 7.88 -99.14 35.84
N GLY A 3 7.72 -98.21 34.92
CA GLY A 3 8.81 -97.34 34.50
C GLY A 3 8.51 -96.68 33.18
N VAL A 4 7.67 -95.65 33.20
CA VAL A 4 7.67 -94.47 32.30
C VAL A 4 6.72 -93.47 32.95
N SER A 5 7.23 -92.53 33.77
CA SER A 5 6.44 -91.34 34.14
C SER A 5 7.28 -90.21 34.76
N PHE A 6 8.48 -90.50 35.26
CA PHE A 6 9.32 -89.48 35.91
C PHE A 6 10.39 -88.81 35.03
N LEU A 7 10.57 -89.24 33.77
CA LEU A 7 11.54 -88.62 32.85
C LEU A 7 10.98 -87.52 31.95
N LEU A 8 9.66 -87.28 31.93
CA LEU A 8 9.07 -86.24 31.07
C LEU A 8 9.03 -84.84 31.72
N HIS A 9 9.14 -84.74 33.05
CA HIS A 9 9.07 -83.46 33.76
C HIS A 9 10.44 -82.79 33.97
N ALA A 10 11.55 -83.52 33.75
CA ALA A 10 12.90 -82.97 33.86
C ALA A 10 13.46 -82.41 32.53
N LEU A 11 12.80 -82.67 31.39
CA LEU A 11 13.17 -82.15 30.07
C LEU A 11 12.38 -80.89 29.66
N LEU A 12 11.42 -80.44 30.49
CA LEU A 12 10.57 -79.28 30.21
C LEU A 12 10.95 -78.01 30.98
N PHE A 13 12.02 -78.06 31.78
CA PHE A 13 12.53 -76.91 32.55
C PHE A 13 13.97 -76.49 32.20
N LEU A 14 14.53 -76.99 31.09
CA LEU A 14 15.86 -76.61 30.60
C LEU A 14 15.83 -75.83 29.27
N SER A 15 14.75 -75.09 29.00
CA SER A 15 14.62 -74.23 27.82
C SER A 15 14.28 -72.75 28.12
N LEU A 16 14.25 -72.36 29.40
CA LEU A 16 14.10 -70.95 29.80
C LEU A 16 15.42 -70.45 30.40
N GLY A 17 16.22 -69.75 29.61
CA GLY A 17 17.46 -69.14 30.13
C GLY A 17 18.50 -68.70 29.11
N LEU A 18 18.25 -68.79 27.80
CA LEU A 18 18.95 -67.96 26.82
C LEU A 18 17.95 -66.92 26.36
N ALA A 19 17.88 -65.81 27.10
CA ALA A 19 17.45 -64.57 26.48
C ALA A 19 18.33 -64.43 25.23
N PRO A 20 17.76 -64.24 24.02
CA PRO A 20 18.57 -63.70 22.96
C PRO A 20 19.13 -62.41 23.54
N LEU A 21 20.45 -62.23 23.53
CA LEU A 21 20.95 -60.87 23.42
C LEU A 21 20.23 -60.34 22.19
N CYS A 22 19.18 -59.53 22.40
CA CYS A 22 18.70 -58.64 21.39
C CYS A 22 19.88 -57.70 21.11
N SER A 23 20.74 -58.13 20.20
CA SER A 23 21.25 -57.21 19.20
C SER A 23 19.99 -56.53 18.67
N ARG A 24 19.72 -55.31 19.15
CA ARG A 24 18.85 -54.38 18.44
C ARG A 24 19.53 -54.24 17.08
N GLY A 25 19.12 -55.08 16.13
CA GLY A 25 19.49 -54.91 14.75
C GLY A 25 19.15 -53.48 14.40
N VAL A 26 20.13 -52.73 13.91
CA VAL A 26 19.83 -51.49 13.20
C VAL A 26 18.93 -51.93 12.05
N GLU A 27 17.65 -51.58 12.13
CA GLU A 27 16.74 -51.84 11.02
C GLU A 27 17.23 -50.94 9.88
N ASP A 28 17.93 -51.54 8.92
CA ASP A 28 18.39 -50.91 7.69
C ASP A 28 17.21 -50.55 6.75
N GLN A 29 15.97 -50.72 7.21
CA GLN A 29 14.76 -50.56 6.44
C GLN A 29 13.53 -50.27 7.32
N PHE A 30 12.62 -49.42 6.86
CA PHE A 30 11.29 -49.23 7.47
C PHE A 30 10.22 -48.89 6.43
N VAL A 31 8.94 -49.01 6.83
CA VAL A 31 7.79 -48.57 6.04
C VAL A 31 6.63 -48.11 6.94
N TYR A 32 6.07 -46.95 6.58
CA TYR A 32 4.88 -46.34 7.14
C TYR A 32 3.85 -46.20 6.02
N SER A 33 2.77 -47.00 6.09
CA SER A 33 1.60 -46.88 5.20
C SER A 33 0.46 -46.24 6.00
N GLY A 34 0.62 -44.94 6.28
CA GLY A 34 -0.09 -44.22 7.34
C GLY A 34 0.71 -44.20 8.65
N PHE A 35 0.33 -43.28 9.55
CA PHE A 35 1.09 -42.99 10.77
C PHE A 35 0.31 -43.26 12.07
N THR A 36 -0.82 -43.97 12.02
CA THR A 36 -1.59 -44.30 13.24
C THR A 36 -0.73 -45.12 14.22
N GLY A 37 -0.53 -44.60 15.42
CA GLY A 37 0.20 -45.28 16.49
C GLY A 37 1.73 -45.35 16.28
N THR A 38 2.29 -44.59 15.34
CA THR A 38 3.74 -44.49 15.18
C THR A 38 4.35 -43.63 16.28
N ASN A 39 5.60 -43.92 16.64
CA ASN A 39 6.36 -43.19 17.65
C ASN A 39 7.42 -42.30 16.98
N LEU A 40 6.98 -41.35 16.17
CA LEU A 40 7.87 -40.40 15.49
C LEU A 40 8.34 -39.32 16.47
N ILE A 41 9.51 -38.73 16.21
CA ILE A 41 9.95 -37.53 16.91
C ILE A 41 9.39 -36.33 16.16
N LEU A 42 8.54 -35.55 16.83
CA LEU A 42 7.87 -34.39 16.25
C LEU A 42 8.36 -33.11 16.92
N ASP A 43 8.59 -32.07 16.12
CA ASP A 43 9.01 -30.74 16.58
C ASP A 43 8.26 -29.64 15.80
N GLY A 44 8.16 -28.46 16.40
CA GLY A 44 7.39 -27.34 15.85
C GLY A 44 5.90 -27.66 15.70
N ALA A 45 5.33 -27.37 14.53
CA ALA A 45 3.92 -27.56 14.22
C ALA A 45 3.54 -28.99 13.80
N ALA A 46 4.51 -29.90 13.72
CA ALA A 46 4.30 -31.25 13.23
C ALA A 46 3.41 -32.07 14.17
N VAL A 47 2.43 -32.79 13.61
CA VAL A 47 1.48 -33.59 14.38
C VAL A 47 0.99 -34.80 13.59
N VAL A 48 0.84 -35.93 14.27
CA VAL A 48 0.12 -37.09 13.76
C VAL A 48 -1.31 -37.04 14.26
N THR A 49 -2.26 -37.03 13.33
CA THR A 49 -3.70 -37.03 13.62
C THR A 49 -4.20 -38.42 14.02
N ALA A 50 -5.38 -38.49 14.65
CA ALA A 50 -5.97 -39.76 15.08
C ALA A 50 -6.25 -40.72 13.92
N ASP A 51 -6.54 -40.18 12.73
CA ASP A 51 -6.74 -40.91 11.47
C ASP A 51 -5.42 -41.24 10.74
N GLY A 52 -4.27 -40.91 11.33
CA GLY A 52 -2.96 -41.35 10.85
C GLY A 52 -2.33 -40.45 9.78
N LEU A 53 -2.83 -39.23 9.56
CA LEU A 53 -2.15 -38.21 8.74
C LEU A 53 -0.98 -37.61 9.53
N LEU A 54 0.23 -37.62 8.95
CA LEU A 54 1.35 -36.83 9.43
C LEU A 54 1.29 -35.45 8.77
N LYS A 55 0.86 -34.45 9.54
CA LYS A 55 0.91 -33.05 9.15
C LYS A 55 2.26 -32.50 9.59
N VAL A 56 3.16 -32.21 8.66
CA VAL A 56 4.42 -31.52 8.99
C VAL A 56 4.11 -30.08 9.40
N THR A 57 3.11 -29.47 8.79
CA THR A 57 2.56 -28.16 9.18
C THR A 57 1.03 -28.23 9.33
N ASN A 58 0.50 -27.43 10.25
CA ASN A 58 -0.92 -27.48 10.63
C ASN A 58 -1.81 -26.42 9.94
N GLY A 59 -1.25 -25.61 9.03
CA GLY A 59 -1.96 -24.54 8.32
C GLY A 59 -1.91 -23.17 9.00
N THR A 60 -1.35 -23.08 10.20
CA THR A 60 -1.04 -21.78 10.80
C THR A 60 0.07 -21.11 9.98
N VAL A 61 -0.09 -19.81 9.73
CA VAL A 61 0.87 -19.01 8.95
C VAL A 61 2.16 -18.75 9.73
N ASN A 62 3.28 -18.60 9.03
CA ASN A 62 4.59 -18.28 9.58
C ASN A 62 5.08 -19.25 10.66
N LEU A 63 4.88 -20.56 10.45
CA LEU A 63 5.39 -21.63 11.32
C LEU A 63 6.28 -22.59 10.54
N TYR A 64 6.98 -23.44 11.29
CA TYR A 64 7.70 -24.59 10.76
C TYR A 64 7.30 -25.84 11.54
N GLY A 65 7.56 -27.00 10.96
CA GLY A 65 7.47 -28.26 11.67
C GLY A 65 8.46 -29.27 11.12
N HIS A 66 8.88 -30.16 12.00
CA HIS A 66 9.83 -31.22 11.70
C HIS A 66 9.27 -32.54 12.20
N GLU A 67 9.49 -33.57 11.40
CA GLU A 67 9.31 -34.95 11.80
C GLU A 67 10.63 -35.70 11.58
N PHE A 68 10.97 -36.59 12.50
CA PHE A 68 12.14 -37.47 12.38
C PHE A 68 11.75 -38.91 12.69
N HIS A 69 12.33 -39.83 11.90
CA HIS A 69 12.35 -41.23 12.26
C HIS A 69 13.08 -41.40 13.61
N PRO A 70 12.51 -42.13 14.58
CA PRO A 70 13.01 -42.16 15.96
C PRO A 70 14.42 -42.73 16.11
N THR A 71 14.83 -43.62 15.21
CA THR A 71 16.15 -44.28 15.26
C THR A 71 17.05 -43.69 14.19
N PRO A 72 18.24 -43.16 14.51
CA PRO A 72 19.16 -42.70 13.49
C PRO A 72 19.71 -43.88 12.68
N LEU A 73 19.89 -43.69 11.38
CA LEU A 73 20.32 -44.71 10.43
C LEU A 73 21.82 -44.67 10.20
N ARG A 74 22.38 -45.82 9.82
CA ARG A 74 23.79 -45.95 9.43
C ARG A 74 23.97 -45.89 7.93
N PHE A 75 24.42 -44.73 7.47
CA PHE A 75 24.77 -44.45 6.08
C PHE A 75 26.14 -44.98 5.70
N ARG A 76 26.98 -45.40 6.65
CA ARG A 76 28.29 -46.00 6.36
C ARG A 76 28.40 -47.42 6.88
N LYS A 77 29.07 -48.30 6.12
CA LYS A 77 29.40 -49.67 6.54
C LYS A 77 30.54 -49.71 7.57
N SER A 78 31.39 -48.69 7.57
CA SER A 78 32.52 -48.50 8.50
C SER A 78 32.73 -47.02 8.76
N SER A 79 33.40 -46.66 9.87
CA SER A 79 33.55 -45.27 10.33
C SER A 79 34.18 -44.32 9.29
N ASN A 80 35.07 -44.84 8.43
CA ASN A 80 35.71 -44.08 7.34
C ASN A 80 35.24 -44.54 5.96
N GLY A 81 34.20 -45.37 5.89
CA GLY A 81 33.62 -45.88 4.65
C GLY A 81 32.87 -44.79 3.90
N ARG A 82 32.58 -45.05 2.63
CA ARG A 82 31.70 -44.20 1.82
C ARG A 82 30.26 -44.33 2.31
N VAL A 83 29.45 -43.32 2.01
CA VAL A 83 28.01 -43.43 2.14
C VAL A 83 27.53 -44.52 1.21
N ARG A 84 26.84 -45.51 1.77
CA ARG A 84 26.28 -46.66 1.06
C ARG A 84 25.03 -46.24 0.30
N SER A 85 24.65 -47.03 -0.70
CA SER A 85 23.44 -46.77 -1.47
C SER A 85 22.21 -46.78 -0.56
N PHE A 86 21.24 -45.92 -0.83
CA PHE A 86 19.96 -45.95 -0.15
C PHE A 86 18.84 -45.56 -1.11
N SER A 87 17.63 -46.01 -0.79
CA SER A 87 16.41 -45.63 -1.47
C SER A 87 15.39 -45.19 -0.43
N ALA A 88 14.80 -44.03 -0.63
CA ALA A 88 13.68 -43.52 0.15
C ALA A 88 12.49 -43.29 -0.78
N SER A 89 11.28 -43.56 -0.30
CA SER A 89 10.06 -43.21 -0.99
C SER A 89 9.06 -42.60 -0.02
N PHE A 90 8.34 -41.58 -0.45
CA PHE A 90 7.29 -40.98 0.35
C PHE A 90 6.13 -40.52 -0.50
N VAL A 91 4.93 -40.61 0.07
CA VAL A 91 3.71 -40.07 -0.51
C VAL A 91 3.35 -38.81 0.26
N PHE A 92 3.16 -37.71 -0.45
CA PHE A 92 2.80 -36.43 0.16
C PHE A 92 1.59 -35.81 -0.52
N GLY A 93 1.01 -34.81 0.13
CA GLY A 93 0.02 -33.92 -0.46
C GLY A 93 0.10 -32.53 0.16
N ILE A 94 -0.18 -31.53 -0.67
CA ILE A 94 -0.18 -30.12 -0.26
C ILE A 94 -1.62 -29.62 -0.30
N SER A 95 -2.12 -29.15 0.83
CA SER A 95 -3.49 -28.67 0.97
C SER A 95 -3.49 -27.21 1.40
N SER A 96 -3.94 -26.33 0.52
CA SER A 96 -3.96 -24.88 0.76
C SER A 96 -5.36 -24.31 0.66
N VAL A 97 -5.62 -23.27 1.47
CA VAL A 97 -6.91 -22.55 1.48
C VAL A 97 -7.27 -21.92 0.14
N TYR A 98 -6.27 -21.59 -0.69
CA TYR A 98 -6.44 -21.12 -2.06
C TYR A 98 -6.03 -22.22 -3.04
N HIS A 99 -6.89 -22.48 -4.03
CA HIS A 99 -6.64 -23.47 -5.07
C HIS A 99 -5.36 -23.13 -5.84
N GLU A 100 -4.44 -24.10 -5.99
CA GLU A 100 -3.17 -23.95 -6.72
C GLU A 100 -2.32 -22.75 -6.26
N THR A 101 -2.42 -22.35 -5.00
CA THR A 101 -1.55 -21.33 -4.40
C THR A 101 -1.10 -21.79 -3.03
N SER A 102 0.20 -21.93 -2.83
CA SER A 102 0.79 -22.40 -1.57
C SER A 102 2.12 -21.73 -1.33
N VAL A 103 2.54 -21.67 -0.06
CA VAL A 103 3.88 -21.23 0.34
C VAL A 103 4.28 -21.96 1.63
N ASP A 104 5.56 -22.27 1.87
CA ASP A 104 6.70 -22.10 0.95
C ASP A 104 7.03 -23.44 0.29
N GLY A 105 7.30 -24.47 1.09
CA GLY A 105 7.57 -25.82 0.60
C GLY A 105 7.72 -26.86 1.72
N MET A 106 8.16 -28.04 1.33
CA MET A 106 8.61 -29.09 2.25
C MET A 106 9.86 -29.78 1.74
N ALA A 107 10.57 -30.48 2.60
CA ALA A 107 11.77 -31.22 2.24
C ALA A 107 11.86 -32.55 2.98
N PHE A 108 12.25 -33.60 2.27
CA PHE A 108 12.87 -34.78 2.89
C PHE A 108 14.32 -34.44 3.20
N PHE A 109 14.80 -34.72 4.41
CA PHE A 109 16.18 -34.42 4.78
C PHE A 109 16.90 -35.59 5.46
N ILE A 110 18.23 -35.51 5.42
CA ILE A 110 19.15 -36.28 6.24
C ILE A 110 20.03 -35.29 7.00
N SER A 111 20.12 -35.43 8.33
CA SER A 111 20.86 -34.48 9.18
C SER A 111 21.51 -35.14 10.41
N PRO A 112 22.55 -34.52 11.00
CA PRO A 112 23.23 -35.06 12.19
C PRO A 112 22.37 -35.08 13.47
N ARG A 113 21.26 -34.35 13.51
CA ARG A 113 20.50 -34.06 14.73
C ARG A 113 19.02 -34.35 14.52
N ASN A 114 18.33 -34.62 15.60
CA ASN A 114 16.87 -34.77 15.64
C ASN A 114 16.16 -33.50 16.13
N HIS A 115 16.83 -32.35 16.04
CA HIS A 115 16.29 -31.03 16.34
C HIS A 115 17.05 -30.00 15.53
N PHE A 116 16.34 -28.96 15.09
CA PHE A 116 16.96 -27.78 14.49
C PHE A 116 16.85 -26.59 15.44
N SER A 117 17.90 -25.76 15.50
CA SER A 117 17.93 -24.56 16.32
C SER A 117 18.16 -23.34 15.43
N ASN A 118 17.51 -22.23 15.75
CA ASN A 118 17.62 -20.97 15.00
C ASN A 118 17.13 -21.07 13.54
N VAL A 119 16.11 -21.88 13.25
CA VAL A 119 15.53 -21.97 11.91
C VAL A 119 14.52 -20.86 11.66
N LEU A 120 14.37 -20.46 10.40
CA LEU A 120 13.37 -19.49 9.99
C LEU A 120 12.20 -20.20 9.29
N ALA A 121 10.98 -19.83 9.70
CA ALA A 121 9.79 -20.12 8.91
C ALA A 121 9.77 -19.14 7.73
N ASN A 122 9.84 -19.68 6.50
CA ASN A 122 9.69 -19.03 5.19
C ASN A 122 10.43 -19.91 4.13
N GLN A 123 10.98 -19.27 3.09
CA GLN A 123 11.92 -19.77 2.08
C GLN A 123 13.06 -20.69 2.54
N PHE A 124 13.39 -20.78 3.84
CA PHE A 124 14.41 -21.70 4.34
C PHE A 124 13.87 -23.10 4.72
N LEU A 125 12.61 -23.40 4.38
CA LEU A 125 11.95 -24.72 4.52
C LEU A 125 11.94 -25.29 5.95
N GLY A 126 12.17 -24.46 6.98
CA GLY A 126 12.38 -24.90 8.35
C GLY A 126 13.74 -25.56 8.60
N LEU A 127 14.63 -25.66 7.61
CA LEU A 127 15.93 -26.34 7.74
C LEU A 127 17.06 -25.40 8.14
N LEU A 128 17.08 -24.19 7.57
CA LEU A 128 18.21 -23.25 7.62
C LEU A 128 17.75 -21.83 7.97
N ASN A 129 18.67 -20.88 7.87
CA ASN A 129 18.44 -19.44 7.99
C ASN A 129 19.44 -18.65 7.13
N ASP A 130 19.28 -17.33 7.12
CA ASP A 130 20.12 -16.38 6.38
C ASP A 130 21.61 -16.44 6.74
N LYS A 131 21.97 -16.90 7.95
CA LYS A 131 23.35 -16.96 8.45
C LYS A 131 24.04 -18.29 8.20
N ASN A 132 23.31 -19.40 8.16
CA ASN A 132 23.89 -20.74 7.99
C ASN A 132 23.59 -21.35 6.62
N ASN A 133 22.80 -20.71 5.76
CA ASN A 133 22.58 -21.18 4.39
C ASN A 133 23.90 -21.28 3.61
N GLY A 134 24.28 -22.48 3.17
CA GLY A 134 25.55 -22.76 2.49
C GLY A 134 26.72 -23.10 3.40
N ASN A 135 26.53 -23.17 4.73
CA ASN A 135 27.58 -23.54 5.66
C ASN A 135 27.84 -25.04 5.66
N SER A 136 29.06 -25.47 5.34
CA SER A 136 29.44 -26.89 5.29
C SER A 136 29.33 -27.63 6.62
N SER A 137 29.33 -26.91 7.75
CA SER A 137 29.12 -27.50 9.09
C SER A 137 27.68 -27.91 9.39
N ASN A 138 26.73 -27.61 8.49
CA ASN A 138 25.34 -28.05 8.65
C ASN A 138 25.22 -29.59 8.56
N HIS A 139 25.98 -30.21 7.66
CA HIS A 139 25.91 -31.65 7.35
C HIS A 139 24.50 -32.10 6.94
N ILE A 140 23.80 -31.29 6.13
CA ILE A 140 22.43 -31.54 5.70
C ILE A 140 22.40 -31.86 4.20
N PHE A 141 21.73 -32.94 3.87
CA PHE A 141 21.22 -33.22 2.53
C PHE A 141 19.70 -33.11 2.57
N ALA A 142 19.11 -32.52 1.54
CA ALA A 142 17.66 -32.48 1.40
C ALA A 142 17.21 -32.62 -0.06
N VAL A 143 15.97 -33.09 -0.22
CA VAL A 143 15.21 -33.01 -1.46
C VAL A 143 14.02 -32.12 -1.20
N GLU A 144 14.05 -30.92 -1.79
CA GLU A 144 12.99 -29.93 -1.64
C GLU A 144 11.85 -30.18 -2.63
N ILE A 145 10.64 -29.91 -2.15
CA ILE A 145 9.39 -29.81 -2.89
C ILE A 145 8.91 -28.38 -2.66
N ASP A 146 9.31 -27.49 -3.57
CA ASP A 146 9.15 -26.05 -3.43
C ASP A 146 7.98 -25.56 -4.30
N THR A 147 7.12 -24.77 -3.67
CA THR A 147 5.90 -24.22 -4.27
C THR A 147 5.89 -22.70 -4.34
N PHE A 148 7.03 -22.05 -4.08
CA PHE A 148 7.15 -20.62 -4.14
C PHE A 148 8.48 -20.19 -4.76
N GLN A 149 8.46 -19.18 -5.61
CA GLN A 149 9.69 -18.74 -6.28
C GLN A 149 10.41 -17.66 -5.46
N ASN A 150 11.52 -18.01 -4.81
CA ASN A 150 12.45 -17.06 -4.21
C ASN A 150 13.59 -16.71 -5.19
N THR A 151 13.55 -15.50 -5.74
CA THR A 151 14.55 -15.04 -6.72
C THR A 151 15.97 -14.98 -6.11
N GLU A 152 16.05 -14.66 -4.82
CA GLU A 152 17.29 -14.64 -4.04
C GLU A 152 17.92 -16.03 -3.83
N LEU A 153 17.10 -17.09 -3.80
CA LEU A 153 17.56 -18.47 -3.73
C LEU A 153 17.87 -19.05 -5.11
N LYS A 154 17.51 -18.31 -6.18
CA LYS A 154 17.65 -18.66 -7.60
C LYS A 154 16.73 -19.80 -8.02
N ASP A 155 15.51 -19.80 -7.50
CA ASP A 155 14.48 -20.75 -7.91
C ASP A 155 14.09 -20.53 -9.37
N ILE A 156 13.90 -21.65 -10.06
CA ILE A 156 13.59 -21.67 -11.48
C ILE A 156 12.15 -21.21 -11.71
N ASN A 157 11.23 -21.62 -10.81
CA ASN A 157 9.82 -21.25 -10.80
C ASN A 157 9.21 -21.52 -9.41
N ASP A 158 7.89 -21.36 -9.29
CA ASP A 158 7.08 -21.60 -8.10
C ASP A 158 6.56 -23.04 -7.98
N ASN A 159 7.21 -24.00 -8.65
CA ASN A 159 6.76 -25.39 -8.73
C ASN A 159 7.94 -26.29 -9.11
N GLN A 160 8.89 -26.47 -8.19
CA GLN A 160 10.15 -27.16 -8.44
C GLN A 160 10.43 -28.29 -7.44
N VAL A 161 11.22 -29.25 -7.92
CA VAL A 161 11.86 -30.28 -7.09
C VAL A 161 13.36 -30.06 -7.18
N GLY A 162 14.02 -29.99 -6.03
CA GLY A 162 15.41 -29.60 -5.90
C GLY A 162 16.24 -30.56 -5.05
N ILE A 163 17.55 -30.56 -5.30
CA ILE A 163 18.55 -31.32 -4.54
C ILE A 163 19.41 -30.31 -3.79
N ASP A 164 19.38 -30.39 -2.46
CA ASP A 164 19.98 -29.41 -1.57
C ASP A 164 21.13 -30.02 -0.77
N ILE A 165 22.24 -29.29 -0.71
CA ILE A 165 23.45 -29.71 0.01
C ILE A 165 23.92 -28.54 0.87
N ASN A 166 23.71 -28.65 2.18
CA ASN A 166 24.02 -27.62 3.20
C ASN A 166 23.38 -26.24 2.95
N SER A 167 22.47 -26.14 1.98
CA SER A 167 21.92 -24.91 1.43
C SER A 167 20.56 -25.20 0.82
N VAL A 168 19.57 -24.32 1.03
CA VAL A 168 18.27 -24.35 0.31
C VAL A 168 18.38 -23.81 -1.11
N ARG A 169 19.54 -23.27 -1.49
CA ARG A 169 19.86 -23.07 -2.90
C ARG A 169 20.30 -24.40 -3.50
N SER A 170 19.40 -25.03 -4.23
CA SER A 170 19.61 -26.31 -4.91
C SER A 170 20.86 -26.37 -5.77
N VAL A 171 21.59 -27.49 -5.69
CA VAL A 171 22.68 -27.81 -6.61
C VAL A 171 22.15 -28.19 -7.99
N GLN A 172 20.95 -28.76 -8.03
CA GLN A 172 20.20 -29.05 -9.24
C GLN A 172 18.71 -29.07 -8.91
N SER A 173 17.89 -28.41 -9.73
CA SER A 173 16.44 -28.43 -9.62
C SER A 173 15.76 -28.54 -10.99
N ARG A 174 14.50 -28.95 -10.99
CA ARG A 174 13.65 -29.06 -12.19
C ARG A 174 12.22 -28.65 -11.87
N PRO A 175 11.49 -28.04 -12.84
CA PRO A 175 10.04 -27.90 -12.74
C PRO A 175 9.38 -29.25 -12.47
N ALA A 176 8.40 -29.28 -11.58
CA ALA A 176 7.75 -30.52 -11.19
C ALA A 176 7.05 -31.20 -12.37
N GLY A 177 7.33 -32.48 -12.55
CA GLY A 177 6.83 -33.28 -13.65
C GLY A 177 7.38 -34.70 -13.61
N PHE A 178 6.92 -35.54 -14.53
CA PHE A 178 7.38 -36.92 -14.62
C PHE A 178 7.47 -37.37 -16.08
N TYR A 179 8.28 -38.40 -16.32
CA TYR A 179 8.38 -39.03 -17.63
C TYR A 179 7.55 -40.32 -17.64
N ASP A 180 6.76 -40.54 -18.68
CA ASP A 180 6.10 -41.83 -18.89
C ASP A 180 7.06 -42.89 -19.44
N ASP A 181 6.56 -44.10 -19.65
CA ASP A 181 7.35 -45.23 -20.18
C ASP A 181 7.89 -44.98 -21.60
N MET A 182 7.30 -44.03 -22.34
CA MET A 182 7.77 -43.60 -23.66
C MET A 182 8.79 -42.46 -23.57
N GLY A 183 9.11 -41.99 -22.36
CA GLY A 183 10.02 -40.88 -22.11
C GLY A 183 9.41 -39.49 -22.38
N ILE A 184 8.09 -39.38 -22.50
CA ILE A 184 7.38 -38.12 -22.69
C ILE A 184 7.17 -37.43 -21.35
N PHE A 185 7.52 -36.15 -21.29
CA PHE A 185 7.38 -35.35 -20.07
C PHE A 185 5.95 -34.85 -19.87
N SER A 186 5.42 -35.07 -18.66
CA SER A 186 4.14 -34.56 -18.20
C SER A 186 4.32 -33.63 -17.01
N ASN A 187 3.78 -32.41 -17.10
CA ASN A 187 3.84 -31.44 -16.01
C ASN A 187 3.01 -31.88 -14.80
N LEU A 188 3.47 -31.53 -13.60
CA LEU A 188 2.75 -31.68 -12.35
C LEU A 188 2.64 -30.33 -11.65
N SER A 189 1.51 -30.09 -10.99
CA SER A 189 1.36 -28.98 -10.05
C SER A 189 1.43 -29.54 -8.64
N LEU A 190 2.51 -29.24 -7.91
CA LEU A 190 2.78 -29.76 -6.57
C LEU A 190 1.65 -29.41 -5.59
N ASN A 191 1.02 -28.25 -5.80
CA ASN A 191 -0.08 -27.72 -4.99
C ASN A 191 -1.47 -27.99 -5.57
N SER A 192 -1.60 -29.01 -6.43
CA SER A 192 -2.88 -29.44 -7.03
C SER A 192 -3.90 -30.01 -6.03
N GLY A 193 -3.48 -30.29 -4.78
CA GLY A 193 -4.34 -30.96 -3.80
C GLY A 193 -4.49 -32.47 -4.02
N GLU A 194 -3.73 -33.04 -4.96
CA GLU A 194 -3.69 -34.48 -5.20
C GLU A 194 -2.43 -35.09 -4.59
N ALA A 195 -2.53 -36.35 -4.16
CA ALA A 195 -1.38 -37.05 -3.60
C ALA A 195 -0.36 -37.43 -4.69
N MET A 196 0.91 -37.25 -4.38
CA MET A 196 2.04 -37.60 -5.24
C MET A 196 3.04 -38.45 -4.49
N GLN A 197 3.77 -39.28 -5.23
CA GLN A 197 4.83 -40.13 -4.67
C GLN A 197 6.19 -39.69 -5.22
N VAL A 198 7.16 -39.61 -4.32
CA VAL A 198 8.55 -39.27 -4.59
C VAL A 198 9.42 -40.48 -4.27
N TRP A 199 10.49 -40.65 -5.05
CA TRP A 199 11.56 -41.60 -4.81
C TRP A 199 12.88 -40.84 -4.84
N VAL A 200 13.71 -41.05 -3.81
CA VAL A 200 15.05 -40.49 -3.67
C VAL A 200 16.02 -41.66 -3.59
N ASP A 201 16.87 -41.82 -4.59
CA ASP A 201 17.88 -42.87 -4.60
C ASP A 201 19.27 -42.26 -4.64
N TYR A 202 20.15 -42.82 -3.84
CA TYR A 202 21.58 -42.56 -3.90
C TYR A 202 22.31 -43.83 -4.29
N ASP A 203 23.13 -43.75 -5.33
CA ASP A 203 24.03 -44.82 -5.76
C ASP A 203 25.47 -44.55 -5.30
N GLU A 204 26.01 -45.42 -4.45
CA GLU A 204 27.36 -45.32 -3.89
C GLU A 204 28.46 -45.34 -4.98
N GLY A 205 28.27 -46.16 -6.02
CA GLY A 205 29.27 -46.41 -7.06
C GLY A 205 29.39 -45.22 -8.02
N ALA A 206 28.26 -44.68 -8.46
CA ALA A 206 28.17 -43.52 -9.34
C ALA A 206 28.20 -42.19 -8.59
N THR A 207 28.09 -42.18 -7.26
CA THR A 207 27.86 -40.97 -6.44
C THR A 207 26.68 -40.16 -6.96
N GLN A 208 25.61 -40.85 -7.37
CA GLN A 208 24.51 -40.22 -8.06
C GLN A 208 23.27 -40.18 -7.19
N ILE A 209 22.74 -38.98 -7.01
CA ILE A 209 21.44 -38.72 -6.41
C ILE A 209 20.44 -38.64 -7.55
N SER A 210 19.35 -39.38 -7.46
CA SER A 210 18.25 -39.34 -8.41
C SER A 210 16.92 -39.17 -7.69
N VAL A 211 16.15 -38.18 -8.13
CA VAL A 211 14.82 -37.89 -7.61
C VAL A 211 13.80 -38.11 -8.72
N THR A 212 12.82 -38.96 -8.42
CA THR A 212 11.69 -39.25 -9.30
C THR A 212 10.42 -38.87 -8.58
N ILE A 213 9.43 -38.33 -9.29
CA ILE A 213 8.12 -37.99 -8.75
C ILE A 213 7.05 -38.44 -9.75
N ALA A 214 5.87 -38.84 -9.27
CA ALA A 214 4.70 -39.10 -10.10
C ALA A 214 3.40 -38.92 -9.30
N PRO A 215 2.24 -38.69 -9.96
CA PRO A 215 0.93 -38.78 -9.31
C PRO A 215 0.74 -40.16 -8.67
N LEU A 216 0.05 -40.24 -7.53
CA LEU A 216 -0.19 -41.51 -6.84
C LEU A 216 -0.92 -42.57 -7.68
N ARG A 217 -1.68 -42.14 -8.70
CA ARG A 217 -2.34 -43.03 -9.68
C ARG A 217 -1.36 -43.78 -10.59
N VAL A 218 -0.12 -43.31 -10.70
CA VAL A 218 0.95 -44.00 -11.42
C VAL A 218 1.57 -45.01 -10.45
N VAL A 219 1.21 -46.28 -10.62
CA VAL A 219 1.53 -47.35 -9.66
C VAL A 219 3.00 -47.78 -9.71
N VAL A 220 3.66 -47.57 -10.85
CA VAL A 220 5.06 -47.96 -11.07
C VAL A 220 5.93 -46.71 -11.09
N LYS A 221 7.04 -46.74 -10.35
CA LYS A 221 8.05 -45.68 -10.37
C LYS A 221 8.54 -45.45 -11.82
N PRO A 222 8.48 -44.21 -12.34
CA PRO A 222 9.05 -43.88 -13.64
C PRO A 222 10.52 -44.29 -13.77
N ALA A 223 10.90 -44.87 -14.90
CA ALA A 223 12.27 -45.32 -15.13
C ALA A 223 13.26 -44.15 -15.25
N LYS A 224 12.80 -43.01 -15.80
CA LYS A 224 13.63 -41.81 -15.96
C LYS A 224 13.40 -40.84 -14.79
N PRO A 225 14.44 -40.47 -14.03
CA PRO A 225 14.31 -39.52 -12.93
C PRO A 225 13.94 -38.13 -13.45
N LEU A 226 13.26 -37.35 -12.60
CA LEU A 226 12.98 -35.95 -12.88
C LEU A 226 14.27 -35.14 -12.83
N VAL A 227 15.04 -35.31 -11.76
CA VAL A 227 16.28 -34.59 -11.52
C VAL A 227 17.34 -35.52 -10.94
N SER A 228 18.58 -35.35 -11.39
CA SER A 228 19.74 -36.08 -10.88
C SER A 228 20.93 -35.15 -10.70
N ALA A 229 21.79 -35.47 -9.72
CA ALA A 229 23.06 -34.80 -9.49
C ALA A 229 24.13 -35.82 -9.12
N THR A 230 25.36 -35.63 -9.64
CA THR A 230 26.53 -36.41 -9.22
C THR A 230 27.21 -35.67 -8.08
N TYR A 231 27.12 -36.22 -6.88
CA TYR A 231 27.68 -35.65 -5.66
C TYR A 231 28.00 -36.76 -4.65
N ASP A 232 29.23 -36.80 -4.13
CA ASP A 232 29.62 -37.76 -3.09
C ASP A 232 29.03 -37.33 -1.73
N LEU A 233 27.93 -37.96 -1.32
CA LEU A 233 27.29 -37.67 -0.03
C LEU A 233 28.19 -38.00 1.18
N SER A 234 29.28 -38.75 0.99
CA SER A 234 30.29 -38.98 2.03
C SER A 234 31.01 -37.70 2.47
N GLN A 235 30.95 -36.64 1.67
CA GLN A 235 31.51 -35.32 2.00
C GLN A 235 30.60 -34.49 2.91
N VAL A 236 29.34 -34.90 3.07
CA VAL A 236 28.30 -34.11 3.74
C VAL A 236 27.74 -34.88 4.95
N LEU A 237 27.33 -36.12 4.75
CA LEU A 237 26.63 -36.90 5.77
C LEU A 237 27.57 -37.39 6.86
N VAL A 238 27.15 -37.17 8.10
CA VAL A 238 27.72 -37.83 9.28
C VAL A 238 27.08 -39.20 9.49
N ASP A 239 27.67 -40.02 10.34
CA ASP A 239 27.16 -41.35 10.67
C ASP A 239 27.20 -41.59 12.19
N PRO A 240 26.09 -42.05 12.82
CA PRO A 240 24.75 -42.21 12.24
C PRO A 240 24.06 -40.84 12.02
N ALA A 241 23.01 -40.82 11.20
CA ALA A 241 22.23 -39.61 10.90
C ALA A 241 20.73 -39.84 11.00
N TYR A 242 19.98 -38.78 11.28
CA TYR A 242 18.52 -38.80 11.29
C TYR A 242 17.96 -38.48 9.92
N VAL A 243 16.82 -39.09 9.62
CA VAL A 243 16.02 -38.82 8.43
C VAL A 243 14.65 -38.31 8.84
N GLY A 244 14.03 -37.49 8.01
CA GLY A 244 12.78 -36.86 8.36
C GLY A 244 12.23 -35.92 7.31
N PHE A 245 11.18 -35.20 7.69
CA PHE A 245 10.57 -34.15 6.86
C PHE A 245 10.58 -32.81 7.58
N SER A 246 10.89 -31.76 6.83
CA SER A 246 10.81 -30.37 7.27
C SER A 246 9.84 -29.62 6.39
N SER A 247 9.13 -28.66 6.94
CA SER A 247 8.31 -27.75 6.15
C SER A 247 8.10 -26.44 6.91
N SER A 248 7.93 -25.38 6.15
CA SER A 248 7.56 -24.05 6.63
C SER A 248 6.34 -23.54 5.90
N THR A 249 5.57 -22.73 6.60
CA THR A 249 4.48 -21.93 6.04
C THR A 249 4.87 -20.47 6.09
N GLY A 250 4.53 -19.74 5.02
CA GLY A 250 4.61 -18.28 4.97
C GLY A 250 3.24 -17.64 5.24
N PRO A 251 2.86 -16.57 4.52
CA PRO A 251 1.62 -15.83 4.76
C PRO A 251 0.34 -16.54 4.29
N ILE A 252 0.45 -17.69 3.62
CA ILE A 252 -0.69 -18.48 3.14
C ILE A 252 -0.84 -19.72 4.02
N SER A 253 -2.08 -19.99 4.44
CA SER A 253 -2.43 -21.19 5.21
C SER A 253 -2.33 -22.44 4.33
N THR A 254 -1.17 -23.09 4.38
CA THR A 254 -0.88 -24.33 3.65
C THR A 254 -0.55 -25.45 4.65
N GLN A 255 -1.07 -26.65 4.41
CA GLN A 255 -0.72 -27.87 5.10
C GLN A 255 0.14 -28.75 4.19
N TYR A 256 1.34 -29.08 4.66
CA TYR A 256 2.22 -30.06 4.04
C TYR A 256 2.08 -31.37 4.78
N ILE A 257 1.64 -32.41 4.08
CA ILE A 257 1.18 -33.66 4.67
C ILE A 257 1.95 -34.82 4.05
N VAL A 258 2.48 -35.70 4.88
CA VAL A 258 3.04 -36.99 4.48
C VAL A 258 2.00 -38.06 4.78
N LEU A 259 1.68 -38.88 3.78
CA LEU A 259 0.69 -39.96 3.87
C LEU A 259 1.36 -41.30 4.15
N GLY A 260 2.56 -41.52 3.58
CA GLY A 260 3.36 -42.72 3.79
C GLY A 260 4.81 -42.47 3.48
N TRP A 261 5.69 -43.29 4.05
CA TRP A 261 7.13 -43.12 3.96
C TRP A 261 7.86 -44.44 4.16
N SER A 262 8.84 -44.74 3.33
CA SER A 262 9.69 -45.91 3.44
C SER A 262 11.13 -45.58 3.09
N LEU A 263 12.06 -46.35 3.63
CA LEU A 263 13.48 -46.23 3.34
C LEU A 263 14.15 -47.59 3.46
N SER A 264 15.15 -47.85 2.63
CA SER A 264 16.04 -49.00 2.74
C SER A 264 17.48 -48.63 2.43
N MET A 265 18.43 -49.21 3.15
CA MET A 265 19.86 -49.19 2.83
C MET A 265 20.21 -50.37 1.92
N ASP A 266 21.11 -50.16 0.95
CA ASP A 266 21.59 -51.14 -0.04
C ASP A 266 20.51 -51.90 -0.82
N GLY A 267 19.32 -51.32 -0.96
CA GLY A 267 18.20 -51.95 -1.63
C GLY A 267 17.06 -50.98 -1.94
N PRO A 268 16.05 -51.43 -2.68
CA PRO A 268 14.86 -50.62 -2.95
C PRO A 268 14.09 -50.37 -1.64
N ALA A 269 13.54 -49.16 -1.49
CA ALA A 269 12.63 -48.86 -0.40
C ALA A 269 11.40 -49.81 -0.46
N PRO A 270 10.89 -50.29 0.68
CA PRO A 270 9.65 -51.07 0.70
C PRO A 270 8.52 -50.34 0.01
N VAL A 271 7.66 -51.10 -0.67
CA VAL A 271 6.46 -50.56 -1.30
C VAL A 271 5.49 -50.07 -0.23
N ILE A 272 5.04 -48.82 -0.37
CA ILE A 272 4.00 -48.23 0.49
C ILE A 272 2.65 -48.77 0.03
N ASP A 273 1.87 -49.32 0.96
CA ASP A 273 0.52 -49.82 0.67
C ASP A 273 -0.44 -48.64 0.50
N THR A 274 -0.67 -48.26 -0.76
CA THR A 274 -1.48 -47.09 -1.12
C THR A 274 -2.95 -47.23 -0.73
N ALA A 275 -3.45 -48.46 -0.58
CA ALA A 275 -4.83 -48.71 -0.15
C ALA A 275 -5.05 -48.41 1.33
N ARG A 276 -3.99 -48.37 2.14
CA ARG A 276 -4.03 -48.06 3.57
C ARG A 276 -3.75 -46.59 3.90
N LEU A 277 -3.41 -45.80 2.89
CA LEU A 277 -3.09 -44.39 3.12
C LEU A 277 -4.33 -43.61 3.59
N PRO A 278 -4.15 -42.71 4.56
CA PRO A 278 -5.22 -41.81 4.96
C PRO A 278 -5.60 -40.87 3.82
N LYS A 279 -6.86 -40.42 3.80
CA LYS A 279 -7.34 -39.52 2.75
C LYS A 279 -6.80 -38.11 2.97
N LEU A 280 -6.31 -37.50 1.90
CA LEU A 280 -5.86 -36.10 1.97
C LEU A 280 -7.07 -35.18 2.22
N PRO A 281 -7.01 -34.29 3.23
CA PRO A 281 -8.08 -33.34 3.47
C PRO A 281 -8.10 -32.27 2.37
N GLN A 282 -9.27 -32.03 1.78
CA GLN A 282 -9.46 -30.92 0.86
C GLN A 282 -9.77 -29.63 1.64
N LEU A 283 -8.75 -28.82 1.91
CA LEU A 283 -8.90 -27.47 2.48
C LEU A 283 -9.22 -26.45 1.39
N VAL A 284 -10.29 -26.63 0.64
CA VAL A 284 -10.71 -25.58 -0.29
C VAL A 284 -11.58 -24.60 0.50
N LEU A 285 -11.07 -23.39 0.76
CA LEU A 285 -11.98 -22.29 1.03
C LEU A 285 -12.82 -22.18 -0.24
N LYS A 286 -14.09 -22.62 -0.19
CA LYS A 286 -15.05 -22.37 -1.27
C LYS A 286 -14.84 -20.93 -1.67
N ASN A 287 -14.38 -20.72 -2.92
CA ASN A 287 -14.07 -19.41 -3.43
C ASN A 287 -15.33 -18.56 -3.32
N THR A 288 -15.46 -17.91 -2.17
CA THR A 288 -16.46 -16.92 -1.91
C THR A 288 -15.78 -15.61 -2.25
N GLN A 289 -15.20 -15.53 -3.47
CA GLN A 289 -15.34 -14.32 -4.24
C GLN A 289 -16.83 -14.07 -4.32
N SER A 290 -17.34 -13.40 -3.29
CA SER A 290 -18.72 -13.04 -3.16
C SER A 290 -19.08 -12.39 -4.48
N ARG A 291 -20.16 -12.85 -5.13
CA ARG A 291 -20.69 -12.15 -6.31
C ARG A 291 -20.80 -10.64 -6.03
N VAL A 292 -21.03 -10.29 -4.76
CA VAL A 292 -20.98 -8.92 -4.25
C VAL A 292 -19.63 -8.25 -4.50
N LEU A 293 -18.47 -8.86 -4.23
CA LEU A 293 -17.17 -8.22 -4.47
C LEU A 293 -16.90 -7.98 -5.96
N LYS A 294 -17.28 -8.94 -6.84
CA LYS A 294 -17.18 -8.78 -8.30
C LYS A 294 -18.06 -7.68 -8.85
N ILE A 295 -19.17 -7.38 -8.18
CA ILE A 295 -20.15 -6.34 -8.58
C ILE A 295 -19.81 -4.99 -7.93
N VAL A 296 -19.47 -4.98 -6.64
CA VAL A 296 -19.24 -3.77 -5.85
C VAL A 296 -17.92 -3.10 -6.24
N LEU A 297 -16.86 -3.85 -6.56
CA LEU A 297 -15.57 -3.25 -6.90
C LEU A 297 -15.62 -2.40 -8.18
N PRO A 298 -16.22 -2.86 -9.30
CA PRO A 298 -16.44 -2.01 -10.49
C PRO A 298 -17.38 -0.83 -10.24
N ILE A 299 -18.44 -1.02 -9.42
CA ILE A 299 -19.38 0.06 -9.11
C ILE A 299 -18.70 1.14 -8.27
N ALA A 300 -17.91 0.74 -7.27
CA ALA A 300 -17.18 1.66 -6.40
C ALA A 300 -16.11 2.45 -7.19
N THR A 301 -15.38 1.80 -8.09
CA THR A 301 -14.39 2.49 -8.94
C THR A 301 -15.07 3.44 -9.92
N ALA A 302 -16.17 3.05 -10.56
CA ALA A 302 -16.95 3.93 -11.44
C ALA A 302 -17.52 5.14 -10.67
N ALA A 303 -18.06 4.92 -9.47
CA ALA A 303 -18.59 5.98 -8.61
C ALA A 303 -17.49 6.97 -8.18
N LEU A 304 -16.28 6.47 -7.85
CA LEU A 304 -15.13 7.31 -7.51
C LEU A 304 -14.71 8.18 -8.69
N VAL A 305 -14.63 7.62 -9.90
CA VAL A 305 -14.28 8.36 -11.12
C VAL A 305 -15.31 9.44 -11.44
N LEU A 306 -16.61 9.14 -11.28
CA LEU A 306 -17.68 10.13 -11.45
C LEU A 306 -17.64 11.22 -10.39
N ALA A 307 -17.38 10.89 -9.13
CA ALA A 307 -17.24 11.86 -8.04
C ALA A 307 -16.04 12.80 -8.30
N MET A 308 -14.91 12.26 -8.76
CA MET A 308 -13.74 13.05 -9.13
C MET A 308 -14.02 13.96 -10.34
N GLY A 309 -14.65 13.43 -11.39
CA GLY A 309 -15.03 14.23 -12.56
C GLY A 309 -15.99 15.37 -12.22
N THR A 310 -17.02 15.10 -11.42
CA THR A 310 -17.96 16.13 -10.95
C THR A 310 -17.28 17.17 -10.07
N ALA A 311 -16.39 16.77 -9.16
CA ALA A 311 -15.60 17.70 -8.35
C ALA A 311 -14.72 18.61 -9.22
N ILE A 312 -14.04 18.07 -10.23
CA ILE A 312 -13.23 18.85 -11.19
C ILE A 312 -14.11 19.85 -11.95
N VAL A 313 -15.27 19.43 -12.47
CA VAL A 313 -16.21 20.31 -13.16
C VAL A 313 -16.72 21.42 -12.24
N LEU A 314 -17.03 21.10 -10.98
CA LEU A 314 -17.45 22.10 -9.98
C LEU A 314 -16.33 23.08 -9.65
N ILE A 315 -15.07 22.63 -9.56
CA ILE A 315 -13.90 23.49 -9.34
C ILE A 315 -13.67 24.39 -10.55
N ILE A 316 -13.76 23.87 -11.78
CA ILE A 316 -13.63 24.67 -13.01
C ILE A 316 -14.76 25.69 -13.11
N ARG A 317 -16.02 25.27 -12.90
CA ARG A 317 -17.17 26.20 -12.86
C ARG A 317 -17.03 27.26 -11.78
N ARG A 318 -16.50 26.90 -10.61
CA ARG A 318 -16.19 27.85 -9.54
C ARG A 318 -15.13 28.84 -10.00
N ARG A 319 -14.01 28.36 -10.57
CA ARG A 319 -12.94 29.24 -11.10
C ARG A 319 -13.45 30.19 -12.20
N LEU A 320 -14.24 29.70 -13.16
CA LEU A 320 -14.83 30.50 -14.24
C LEU A 320 -15.89 31.50 -13.74
N ARG A 321 -16.60 31.21 -12.66
CA ARG A 321 -17.57 32.16 -12.05
C ARG A 321 -16.86 33.29 -11.29
N TYR A 322 -15.65 33.06 -10.79
CA TYR A 322 -14.84 34.06 -10.07
C TYR A 322 -13.82 34.79 -10.95
N THR A 323 -13.72 34.48 -12.24
CA THR A 323 -13.07 35.36 -13.23
C THR A 323 -14.02 36.50 -13.58
N GLU A 324 -14.13 37.49 -12.69
CA GLU A 324 -14.77 38.76 -13.01
C GLU A 324 -13.93 39.50 -14.06
N LEU A 325 -14.58 39.94 -15.14
CA LEU A 325 -14.01 40.74 -16.22
C LEU A 325 -13.32 41.99 -15.64
N ARG A 326 -11.99 41.99 -15.63
CA ARG A 326 -11.19 43.19 -15.42
C ARG A 326 -11.28 43.99 -16.73
N GLU A 327 -12.11 45.04 -16.74
CA GLU A 327 -12.23 45.93 -17.90
C GLU A 327 -10.85 46.57 -18.21
N ASP A 328 -10.53 46.77 -19.48
CA ASP A 328 -9.18 47.13 -19.94
C ASP A 328 -8.62 48.40 -19.25
N TRP A 329 -9.49 49.33 -18.84
CA TRP A 329 -9.11 50.54 -18.09
C TRP A 329 -8.58 50.25 -16.67
N GLU A 330 -8.94 49.13 -16.03
CA GLU A 330 -8.40 48.74 -14.71
C GLU A 330 -6.94 48.27 -14.81
N ALA A 331 -6.48 47.83 -16.00
CA ALA A 331 -5.09 47.45 -16.23
C ALA A 331 -4.16 48.67 -16.41
N GLU A 332 -4.68 49.80 -16.91
CA GLU A 332 -3.92 51.02 -17.18
C GLU A 332 -3.76 51.96 -15.95
N PHE A 333 -4.52 51.72 -14.87
CA PHE A 333 -4.63 52.62 -13.70
C PHE A 333 -4.31 51.94 -12.34
N GLY A 334 -3.39 50.96 -12.28
CA GLY A 334 -2.99 50.32 -11.00
C GLY A 334 -2.48 51.31 -9.92
N PRO A 335 -1.90 50.85 -8.80
CA PRO A 335 -2.33 49.90 -7.75
C PRO A 335 -3.30 50.51 -6.69
N HIS A 336 -3.99 51.62 -6.97
CA HIS A 336 -4.74 52.40 -5.97
C HIS A 336 -6.17 51.86 -5.69
N ARG A 337 -6.36 50.53 -5.69
CA ARG A 337 -7.66 49.89 -5.39
C ARG A 337 -7.73 49.51 -3.92
N PHE A 338 -8.65 50.12 -3.19
CA PHE A 338 -8.94 49.77 -1.80
C PHE A 338 -9.93 48.60 -1.72
N SER A 339 -9.74 47.74 -0.73
CA SER A 339 -10.74 46.71 -0.43
C SER A 339 -11.96 47.36 0.25
N TYR A 340 -13.16 46.87 -0.08
CA TYR A 340 -14.38 47.38 0.56
C TYR A 340 -14.33 47.20 2.08
N LYS A 341 -13.70 46.11 2.54
CA LYS A 341 -13.54 45.79 3.96
C LYS A 341 -12.78 46.90 4.69
N ASP A 342 -11.70 47.41 4.10
CA ASP A 342 -10.88 48.45 4.73
C ASP A 342 -11.62 49.78 4.82
N LEU A 343 -12.38 50.14 3.77
CA LEU A 343 -13.18 51.38 3.78
C LEU A 343 -14.40 51.30 4.69
N PHE A 344 -15.02 50.12 4.79
CA PHE A 344 -16.09 49.86 5.73
C PHE A 344 -15.57 49.98 7.17
N LEU A 345 -14.41 49.39 7.49
CA LEU A 345 -13.79 49.55 8.81
C LEU A 345 -13.37 51.00 9.08
N ALA A 346 -12.76 51.66 8.10
CA ALA A 346 -12.29 53.03 8.23
C ALA A 346 -13.42 54.01 8.58
N THR A 347 -14.61 53.80 8.01
CA THR A 347 -15.80 54.65 8.21
C THR A 347 -16.74 54.11 9.30
N GLU A 348 -16.32 53.08 10.05
CA GLU A 348 -17.13 52.32 10.99
C GLU A 348 -18.50 51.87 10.43
N GLY A 349 -18.52 51.45 9.17
CA GLY A 349 -19.71 50.98 8.47
C GLY A 349 -20.56 52.11 7.90
N PHE A 350 -19.94 53.23 7.50
CA PHE A 350 -20.63 54.38 6.92
C PHE A 350 -21.73 54.95 7.84
N LYS A 351 -21.47 54.98 9.15
CA LYS A 351 -22.40 55.53 10.15
C LYS A 351 -22.59 57.03 9.96
N ASN A 352 -23.81 57.53 10.23
CA ASN A 352 -24.14 58.96 10.10
C ASN A 352 -23.26 59.88 10.97
N LYS A 353 -22.71 59.40 12.09
CA LYS A 353 -21.77 60.18 12.93
C LYS A 353 -20.49 60.61 12.19
N HIS A 354 -20.14 59.92 11.12
CA HIS A 354 -18.97 60.20 10.28
C HIS A 354 -19.35 60.88 8.95
N LEU A 355 -20.61 61.24 8.76
CA LEU A 355 -21.08 61.87 7.53
C LEU A 355 -20.58 63.32 7.46
N LEU A 356 -19.77 63.61 6.45
CA LEU A 356 -19.25 64.95 6.19
C LEU A 356 -20.18 65.79 5.31
N GLY A 357 -20.98 65.14 4.46
CA GLY A 357 -21.96 65.81 3.61
C GLY A 357 -22.74 64.87 2.71
N THR A 358 -23.87 65.36 2.21
CA THR A 358 -24.73 64.69 1.22
C THR A 358 -25.06 65.61 0.05
N GLY A 359 -24.93 65.11 -1.19
CA GLY A 359 -25.29 65.86 -2.40
C GLY A 359 -25.77 64.93 -3.52
N GLY A 360 -26.04 65.49 -4.70
CA GLY A 360 -26.52 64.73 -5.87
C GLY A 360 -25.56 63.63 -6.37
N PHE A 361 -24.29 63.72 -5.99
CA PHE A 361 -23.24 62.75 -6.33
C PHE A 361 -22.96 61.75 -5.20
N GLY A 362 -23.86 61.64 -4.22
CA GLY A 362 -23.79 60.67 -3.13
C GLY A 362 -23.40 61.26 -1.78
N LYS A 363 -22.88 60.41 -0.90
CA LYS A 363 -22.59 60.72 0.51
C LYS A 363 -21.10 60.63 0.78
N VAL A 364 -20.55 61.56 1.55
CA VAL A 364 -19.13 61.58 1.90
C VAL A 364 -18.98 61.31 3.39
N TYR A 365 -18.12 60.36 3.75
CA TYR A 365 -17.86 59.98 5.13
C TYR A 365 -16.41 60.21 5.49
N LYS A 366 -16.14 60.64 6.71
CA LYS A 366 -14.81 60.60 7.30
C LYS A 366 -14.46 59.16 7.65
N GLY A 367 -13.21 58.77 7.44
CA GLY A 367 -12.70 57.51 7.94
C GLY A 367 -11.21 57.55 8.22
N VAL A 368 -10.72 56.57 8.97
CA VAL A 368 -9.30 56.39 9.24
C VAL A 368 -8.87 55.05 8.67
N LEU A 369 -7.95 55.05 7.70
CA LEU A 369 -7.50 53.81 7.08
C LEU A 369 -6.84 52.89 8.13
N PRO A 370 -7.21 51.59 8.22
CA PRO A 370 -6.77 50.72 9.30
C PRO A 370 -5.25 50.55 9.38
N THR A 371 -4.60 50.43 8.22
CA THR A 371 -3.16 50.12 8.06
C THR A 371 -2.28 51.36 8.16
N SER A 372 -2.61 52.44 7.45
CA SER A 372 -1.79 53.65 7.40
C SER A 372 -2.14 54.69 8.46
N LYS A 373 -3.26 54.52 9.18
CA LYS A 373 -3.83 55.50 10.13
C LYS A 373 -4.09 56.88 9.51
N LEU A 374 -4.20 56.94 8.19
CA LEU A 374 -4.46 58.17 7.45
C LEU A 374 -5.95 58.55 7.53
N ASP A 375 -6.23 59.81 7.86
CA ASP A 375 -7.57 60.40 7.76
C ASP A 375 -7.95 60.56 6.28
N VAL A 376 -9.07 59.96 5.89
CA VAL A 376 -9.58 59.98 4.51
C VAL A 376 -11.04 60.42 4.46
N ALA A 377 -11.44 60.96 3.31
CA ALA A 377 -12.83 61.20 2.96
C ALA A 377 -13.26 60.14 1.93
N VAL A 378 -14.23 59.31 2.30
CA VAL A 378 -14.77 58.24 1.45
C VAL A 378 -16.10 58.71 0.87
N LYS A 379 -16.11 59.01 -0.43
CA LYS A 379 -17.31 59.38 -1.20
C LYS A 379 -17.97 58.12 -1.74
N LYS A 380 -19.15 57.79 -1.20
CA LYS A 380 -20.03 56.72 -1.68
C LYS A 380 -21.01 57.29 -2.70
N LEU A 381 -20.86 56.89 -3.96
CA LEU A 381 -21.74 57.35 -5.03
C LEU A 381 -23.12 56.69 -4.91
N SER A 382 -24.18 57.45 -5.16
CA SER A 382 -25.55 56.92 -5.20
C SER A 382 -25.75 56.07 -6.45
N HIS A 383 -26.35 54.90 -6.26
CA HIS A 383 -26.60 53.95 -7.33
C HIS A 383 -27.91 54.28 -8.06
N GLU A 384 -27.89 55.31 -8.90
CA GLU A 384 -28.89 55.48 -9.96
C GLU A 384 -28.24 55.05 -11.30
N LEU A 385 -28.87 54.09 -11.97
CA LEU A 385 -28.38 53.31 -13.13
C LEU A 385 -27.50 54.06 -14.14
N ARG A 386 -26.48 53.36 -14.71
CA ARG A 386 -25.53 53.73 -15.81
C ARG A 386 -24.77 55.07 -15.68
N GLN A 387 -25.41 56.11 -15.20
CA GLN A 387 -24.88 57.45 -15.00
C GLN A 387 -23.82 57.49 -13.89
N GLY A 388 -24.07 56.86 -12.74
CA GLY A 388 -23.11 56.81 -11.63
C GLY A 388 -21.79 56.09 -11.98
N MET A 389 -21.84 55.10 -12.89
CA MET A 389 -20.62 54.42 -13.38
C MET A 389 -19.82 55.32 -14.32
N LYS A 390 -20.48 56.06 -15.20
CA LYS A 390 -19.82 57.01 -16.10
C LYS A 390 -19.13 58.13 -15.31
N GLU A 391 -19.78 58.63 -14.27
CA GLU A 391 -19.21 59.61 -13.35
C GLU A 391 -18.04 59.05 -12.56
N PHE A 392 -18.18 57.84 -12.02
CA PHE A 392 -17.10 57.12 -11.33
C PHE A 392 -15.85 56.96 -12.21
N VAL A 393 -16.02 56.44 -13.43
CA VAL A 393 -14.91 56.25 -14.38
C VAL A 393 -14.31 57.60 -14.78
N SER A 394 -15.13 58.62 -15.05
CA SER A 394 -14.63 59.97 -15.35
C SER A 394 -13.80 60.54 -14.20
N GLU A 395 -14.24 60.37 -12.95
CA GLU A 395 -13.54 60.90 -11.78
C GLU A 395 -12.21 60.15 -11.54
N VAL A 396 -12.19 58.82 -11.68
CA VAL A 396 -10.97 58.01 -11.58
C VAL A 396 -9.98 58.31 -12.70
N VAL A 397 -10.42 58.37 -13.95
CA VAL A 397 -9.55 58.57 -15.13
C VAL A 397 -9.05 60.01 -15.20
N SER A 398 -9.90 61.01 -14.98
CA SER A 398 -9.53 62.42 -15.12
C SER A 398 -8.76 62.96 -13.92
N ILE A 399 -9.13 62.59 -12.69
CA ILE A 399 -8.54 63.16 -11.46
C ILE A 399 -7.49 62.25 -10.85
N GLY A 400 -7.56 60.93 -11.07
CA GLY A 400 -6.59 59.98 -10.51
C GLY A 400 -5.13 60.25 -10.88
N ARG A 401 -4.86 60.96 -11.99
CA ARG A 401 -3.52 61.37 -12.42
C ARG A 401 -3.19 62.84 -12.10
N LEU A 402 -4.12 63.62 -11.56
CA LEU A 402 -3.91 65.04 -11.24
C LEU A 402 -3.44 65.21 -9.78
N ARG A 403 -2.21 65.68 -9.60
CA ARG A 403 -1.67 66.12 -8.31
C ARG A 403 -1.38 67.61 -8.37
N HIS A 404 -2.20 68.41 -7.70
CA HIS A 404 -2.03 69.85 -7.65
C HIS A 404 -2.21 70.36 -6.23
N ARG A 405 -1.41 71.35 -5.82
CA ARG A 405 -1.38 71.89 -4.44
C ARG A 405 -2.74 72.39 -3.95
N ASN A 406 -3.57 72.87 -4.87
CA ASN A 406 -4.88 73.47 -4.59
C ASN A 406 -6.06 72.53 -4.91
N LEU A 407 -5.83 71.26 -5.22
CA LEU A 407 -6.87 70.25 -5.44
C LEU A 407 -6.79 69.13 -4.40
N VAL A 408 -7.94 68.55 -4.05
CA VAL A 408 -8.01 67.37 -3.18
C VAL A 408 -7.44 66.17 -3.94
N GLN A 409 -6.45 65.47 -3.38
CA GLN A 409 -5.89 64.31 -4.04
C GLN A 409 -6.85 63.11 -3.93
N LEU A 410 -7.15 62.48 -5.08
CA LEU A 410 -7.76 61.16 -5.13
C LEU A 410 -6.69 60.13 -4.76
N LEU A 411 -6.88 59.45 -3.63
CA LEU A 411 -5.99 58.41 -3.12
C LEU A 411 -6.26 57.05 -3.75
N GLY A 412 -7.48 56.82 -4.21
CA GLY A 412 -7.86 55.57 -4.84
C GLY A 412 -9.35 55.36 -4.90
N TYR A 413 -9.75 54.14 -5.26
CA TYR A 413 -11.16 53.79 -5.43
C TYR A 413 -11.44 52.38 -4.92
N CYS A 414 -12.71 52.09 -4.65
CA CYS A 414 -13.19 50.74 -4.40
C CYS A 414 -14.44 50.49 -5.24
N ARG A 415 -14.42 49.39 -5.99
CA ARG A 415 -15.55 48.88 -6.76
C ARG A 415 -15.83 47.44 -6.34
N ARG A 416 -17.07 47.19 -5.91
CA ARG A 416 -17.59 45.85 -5.58
C ARG A 416 -19.09 45.81 -5.83
N ASN A 417 -19.54 44.94 -6.75
CA ASN A 417 -20.96 44.84 -7.15
C ASN A 417 -21.56 46.23 -7.48
N HIS A 418 -22.53 46.69 -6.68
CA HIS A 418 -23.25 47.96 -6.82
C HIS A 418 -22.68 49.09 -5.95
N GLU A 419 -21.53 48.88 -5.30
CA GLU A 419 -20.87 49.86 -4.45
C GLU A 419 -19.70 50.51 -5.19
N LEU A 420 -19.83 51.83 -5.41
CA LEU A 420 -18.81 52.68 -6.04
C LEU A 420 -18.33 53.72 -5.03
N LEU A 421 -17.05 53.62 -4.66
CA LEU A 421 -16.44 54.42 -3.61
C LEU A 421 -15.18 55.08 -4.13
N LEU A 422 -15.03 56.37 -3.84
CA LEU A 422 -13.81 57.15 -4.11
C LEU A 422 -13.20 57.59 -2.79
N VAL A 423 -11.88 57.48 -2.69
CA VAL A 423 -11.12 57.76 -1.47
C VAL A 423 -10.26 58.99 -1.71
N TYR A 424 -10.48 60.02 -0.91
CA TYR A 424 -9.81 61.30 -0.98
C TYR A 424 -9.04 61.59 0.31
N ASP A 425 -8.05 62.48 0.24
CA ASP A 425 -7.47 63.10 1.43
C ASP A 425 -8.56 63.82 2.25
N TYR A 426 -8.55 63.63 3.57
CA TYR A 426 -9.46 64.35 4.46
C TYR A 426 -9.07 65.83 4.57
N MET A 427 -10.10 66.70 4.59
CA MET A 427 -9.93 68.14 4.77
C MET A 427 -10.48 68.59 6.11
N PRO A 428 -9.62 68.99 7.07
CA PRO A 428 -10.07 69.37 8.41
C PRO A 428 -10.84 70.70 8.43
N ASN A 429 -10.60 71.59 7.47
CA ASN A 429 -11.15 72.96 7.46
C ASN A 429 -12.51 73.10 6.75
N SER A 430 -13.18 71.98 6.43
CA SER A 430 -14.47 71.94 5.71
C SER A 430 -14.40 72.53 4.29
N SER A 431 -15.53 72.56 3.60
CA SER A 431 -15.64 72.96 2.19
C SER A 431 -15.68 74.49 2.03
N LEU A 432 -15.21 74.97 0.87
CA LEU A 432 -15.11 76.40 0.56
C LEU A 432 -16.47 77.11 0.59
N ASP A 433 -17.58 76.41 0.34
CA ASP A 433 -18.93 76.99 0.40
C ASP A 433 -19.26 77.58 1.78
N ARG A 434 -18.74 76.99 2.85
CA ARG A 434 -18.94 77.48 4.22
C ARG A 434 -18.26 78.82 4.47
N TYR A 435 -17.19 79.13 3.75
CA TYR A 435 -16.54 80.44 3.82
C TYR A 435 -17.12 81.46 2.84
N LEU A 436 -17.80 81.00 1.78
CA LEU A 436 -18.40 81.86 0.76
C LEU A 436 -19.85 82.25 1.07
N TYR A 437 -20.60 81.44 1.83
CA TYR A 437 -22.05 81.60 2.00
C TYR A 437 -22.56 81.61 3.45
N CYS A 438 -21.69 81.63 4.47
CA CYS A 438 -22.14 81.82 5.86
C CYS A 438 -22.53 83.28 6.14
N ASP A 439 -23.83 83.52 6.28
CA ASP A 439 -24.43 84.71 6.91
C ASP A 439 -24.99 84.26 8.27
N GLU A 440 -24.10 84.12 9.25
CA GLU A 440 -24.47 83.98 10.67
C GLU A 440 -24.03 85.28 11.35
N GLU A 441 -24.98 85.94 12.00
CA GLU A 441 -24.91 87.30 12.51
C GLU A 441 -23.56 87.66 13.18
N GLY A 442 -22.83 88.59 12.56
CA GLY A 442 -21.84 89.42 13.26
C GLY A 442 -20.38 88.98 13.26
N LYS A 443 -19.97 87.86 12.65
CA LYS A 443 -18.54 87.53 12.47
C LYS A 443 -18.24 87.01 11.07
N ARG A 444 -18.03 87.93 10.11
CA ARG A 444 -17.37 87.59 8.83
C ARG A 444 -15.91 87.20 9.12
N PRO A 445 -15.47 85.96 8.91
CA PRO A 445 -14.05 85.69 8.83
C PRO A 445 -13.60 86.22 7.47
N THR A 446 -13.03 87.41 7.43
CA THR A 446 -12.36 87.93 6.23
C THR A 446 -11.14 87.05 5.95
N LEU A 447 -11.28 86.10 5.02
CA LEU A 447 -10.14 85.39 4.45
C LEU A 447 -9.25 86.44 3.76
N GLY A 448 -8.04 86.68 4.29
CA GLY A 448 -7.04 87.48 3.60
C GLY A 448 -6.70 86.85 2.24
N TRP A 449 -6.30 87.64 1.25
CA TRP A 449 -5.96 87.15 -0.10
C TRP A 449 -4.91 86.02 -0.09
N ASP A 450 -4.03 85.99 0.92
CA ASP A 450 -3.04 84.93 1.12
C ASP A 450 -3.64 83.59 1.58
N GLN A 451 -4.80 83.65 2.24
CA GLN A 451 -5.54 82.50 2.77
C GLN A 451 -6.43 81.86 1.69
N MET A 452 -6.98 82.66 0.76
CA MET A 452 -7.62 82.15 -0.47
C MET A 452 -6.62 81.47 -1.42
N ARG A 453 -5.36 81.92 -1.46
CA ARG A 453 -4.31 81.29 -2.28
C ARG A 453 -3.94 79.87 -1.82
N SER A 454 -4.24 79.56 -0.55
CA SER A 454 -3.87 78.30 0.11
C SER A 454 -5.06 77.35 0.33
N SER A 455 -6.29 77.77 0.00
CA SER A 455 -7.48 76.93 0.14
C SER A 455 -7.51 75.86 -0.96
N LYS A 456 -7.65 74.58 -0.58
CA LYS A 456 -7.90 73.50 -1.53
C LYS A 456 -9.37 73.52 -1.95
N VAL A 457 -9.62 73.42 -3.25
CA VAL A 457 -10.97 73.41 -3.83
C VAL A 457 -11.35 71.98 -4.21
N LEU A 458 -12.53 71.54 -3.80
CA LEU A 458 -13.17 70.33 -4.35
C LEU A 458 -13.77 70.71 -5.71
N HIS A 459 -13.13 70.31 -6.81
CA HIS A 459 -13.62 70.67 -8.14
C HIS A 459 -14.68 69.67 -8.62
N VAL A 460 -15.89 70.17 -8.91
CA VAL A 460 -16.92 69.44 -9.66
C VAL A 460 -16.65 69.66 -11.15
N ALA A 461 -16.20 68.61 -11.85
CA ALA A 461 -16.24 68.59 -13.30
C ALA A 461 -17.71 68.37 -13.73
N CYS A 462 -18.35 69.41 -14.26
CA CYS A 462 -19.68 69.29 -14.87
C CYS A 462 -19.53 68.61 -16.25
N SER A 463 -19.76 67.30 -16.33
CA SER A 463 -19.75 66.54 -17.58
C SER A 463 -21.17 66.26 -18.08
N THR A 464 -21.95 67.33 -18.32
CA THR A 464 -23.21 67.24 -19.08
C THR A 464 -23.38 68.44 -20.02
N CYS A 465 -22.83 68.34 -21.23
CA CYS A 465 -23.39 69.01 -22.39
C CYS A 465 -23.35 68.04 -23.57
N THR A 466 -24.41 67.23 -23.74
CA THR A 466 -24.79 66.55 -24.99
C THR A 466 -26.04 65.68 -24.76
N ARG A 467 -27.23 66.31 -24.80
CA ARG A 467 -28.45 65.76 -25.42
C ARG A 467 -29.65 66.69 -25.19
N SER A 468 -29.86 67.58 -26.14
CA SER A 468 -31.19 68.07 -26.49
C SER A 468 -31.06 68.67 -27.87
N GLY A 469 -31.47 67.91 -28.89
CA GLY A 469 -31.76 68.47 -30.19
C GLY A 469 -32.93 69.45 -30.06
N ARG A 470 -32.62 70.71 -29.78
CA ARG A 470 -33.46 71.88 -30.08
C ARG A 470 -32.54 73.01 -30.52
N LYS A 471 -32.98 73.65 -31.61
CA LYS A 471 -32.35 74.75 -32.34
C LYS A 471 -31.65 75.76 -31.43
N LEU A 472 -30.43 76.16 -31.83
CA LEU A 472 -29.81 77.40 -31.39
C LEU A 472 -30.73 78.57 -31.78
N SER A 473 -31.15 79.34 -30.79
CA SER A 473 -31.52 80.74 -30.98
C SER A 473 -31.24 81.54 -29.69
N SER A 474 -30.39 82.56 -29.85
CA SER A 474 -30.22 83.77 -29.04
C SER A 474 -29.86 83.65 -27.54
N ILE A 475 -28.56 83.88 -27.28
CA ILE A 475 -27.98 84.86 -26.35
C ILE A 475 -28.86 85.34 -25.19
N GLY A 476 -28.41 85.03 -23.96
CA GLY A 476 -28.87 85.64 -22.72
C GLY A 476 -27.94 85.32 -21.55
N THR A 477 -27.11 86.29 -21.19
CA THR A 477 -26.27 86.37 -19.97
C THR A 477 -26.92 85.79 -18.71
N SER A 478 -26.28 84.82 -18.05
CA SER A 478 -26.23 84.77 -16.58
C SER A 478 -25.21 83.75 -16.08
N ARG A 479 -24.21 84.27 -15.37
CA ARG A 479 -23.29 83.51 -14.51
C ARG A 479 -24.10 82.80 -13.43
N ARG A 480 -23.95 81.47 -13.29
CA ARG A 480 -24.08 80.71 -12.02
C ARG A 480 -23.95 79.21 -12.31
N ALA A 481 -22.75 78.67 -12.14
CA ALA A 481 -22.58 77.26 -11.81
C ALA A 481 -22.55 77.19 -10.28
N MET A 482 -23.70 76.89 -9.67
CA MET A 482 -23.86 76.78 -8.22
C MET A 482 -23.77 75.30 -7.83
N CYS A 483 -22.71 74.93 -7.11
CA CYS A 483 -22.66 73.70 -6.33
C CYS A 483 -23.42 73.93 -5.03
N SER A 484 -24.51 73.20 -4.81
CA SER A 484 -25.23 73.16 -3.54
C SER A 484 -24.86 71.87 -2.80
N TRP A 485 -24.25 72.01 -1.63
CA TRP A 485 -24.41 71.04 -0.55
C TRP A 485 -25.56 71.57 0.30
N THR A 486 -26.68 70.86 0.33
CA THR A 486 -27.77 71.19 1.26
C THR A 486 -27.52 70.39 2.54
N VAL A 487 -27.05 71.08 3.58
CA VAL A 487 -27.15 70.60 4.97
C VAL A 487 -28.57 70.91 5.41
N ARG A 488 -29.32 69.92 5.90
CA ARG A 488 -30.52 70.18 6.70
C ARG A 488 -30.14 70.40 8.14
#